data_AF-A0A6F8SK55-F1
#
_entry.id   AF-A0A6F8SK55-F1
#
_cell.length_a   1.000
_cell.length_b   1.000
_cell.length_c   1.000
_cell.angle_alpha   90.00
_cell.angle_beta   90.00
_cell.angle_gamma   90.00
#
_symmetry.space_group_name_H-M   'P 1'
#
loop_
_entity.id
_entity.type
_entity.pdbx_description
1 polymer ?
#
loop_
_entity_poly.entity_id
_entity_poly.type
_entity_poly.pdbx_seq_one_letter_code
_entity_poly.pdbx_strand_id
1 'polypeptide(L)'
;MIDAPISPDILEETLKRNQDTEIVTLLAERLNIDAEEALRIYYSSRLAEQINEGAYGIQYMDPVYLVEDLLENEPEVAARPM
;
A
#
# COMPACT_ATOMS: atom_id res chain seq x y z
N MET A 1 10.02 32.42 -6.52
CA MET A 1 8.70 31.98 -6.03
C MET A 1 8.97 31.23 -4.75
N ILE A 2 8.54 31.75 -3.61
CA ILE A 2 8.62 31.00 -2.35
C ILE A 2 7.50 29.96 -2.43
N ASP A 3 7.87 28.68 -2.33
CA ASP A 3 6.94 27.57 -2.32
C ASP A 3 5.83 27.84 -1.31
N ALA A 4 4.58 27.76 -1.76
CA ALA A 4 3.46 27.79 -0.84
C ALA A 4 3.67 26.65 0.16
N PRO A 5 3.47 26.86 1.48
CA PRO A 5 3.57 25.78 2.44
C PRO A 5 2.62 24.66 2.01
N ILE A 6 3.17 23.45 1.83
CA ILE A 6 2.37 22.26 1.55
C ILE A 6 1.34 22.16 2.67
N SER A 7 0.05 22.20 2.33
CA SER A 7 -0.99 22.03 3.34
C SER A 7 -0.87 20.64 3.95
N PRO A 8 -1.22 20.46 5.24
CA PRO A 8 -1.17 19.15 5.88
C PRO A 8 -1.87 18.05 5.07
N ASP A 9 -3.01 18.37 4.44
CA ASP A 9 -3.77 17.44 3.61
C ASP A 9 -2.97 16.99 2.36
N ILE A 10 -2.24 17.89 1.71
CA ILE A 10 -1.40 17.54 0.54
C ILE A 10 -0.25 16.64 0.99
N LEU A 11 0.37 16.94 2.13
CA LEU A 11 1.46 16.14 2.67
C LEU A 11 0.97 14.71 2.99
N GLU A 12 -0.17 14.59 3.67
CA GLU A 12 -0.75 13.30 4.03
C GLU A 12 -1.08 12.45 2.79
N GLU A 13 -1.73 13.05 1.80
CA GLU A 13 -2.04 12.40 0.53
C GLU A 13 -0.78 11.97 -0.24
N THR A 14 0.29 12.77 -0.21
CA THR A 14 1.57 12.40 -0.84
C THR A 14 2.24 11.24 -0.12
N LEU A 15 2.29 11.26 1.21
CA LEU A 15 2.90 10.18 2.00
C LEU A 15 2.17 8.86 1.78
N LYS A 16 0.84 8.89 1.79
CA LYS A 16 0.01 7.70 1.54
C LYS A 16 0.21 7.13 0.13
N ARG A 17 0.22 7.98 -0.90
CA ARG A 17 0.53 7.53 -2.28
C ARG A 17 1.92 6.91 -2.41
N ASN A 18 2.91 7.46 -1.71
CA ASN A 18 4.26 6.89 -1.70
C ASN A 18 4.27 5.52 -1.03
N GLN A 19 3.57 5.37 0.10
CA GLN A 19 3.43 4.09 0.78
C GLN A 19 2.70 3.05 -0.07
N ASP A 20 1.58 3.43 -0.72
CA ASP A 20 0.86 2.56 -1.66
C ASP A 20 1.80 2.07 -2.78
N THR A 21 2.65 2.97 -3.30
CA THR A 21 3.62 2.64 -4.36
C THR A 21 4.68 1.67 -3.86
N GLU A 22 5.20 1.86 -2.65
CA GLU A 22 6.19 0.98 -2.05
C GLU A 22 5.62 -0.42 -1.79
N ILE A 23 4.40 -0.51 -1.24
CA ILE A 23 3.72 -1.79 -1.00
C ILE A 23 3.51 -2.55 -2.32
N VAL A 24 3.00 -1.89 -3.36
CA VAL A 24 2.79 -2.51 -4.67
C VAL A 24 4.10 -2.98 -5.29
N THR A 25 5.17 -2.18 -5.17
CA THR A 25 6.51 -2.54 -5.68
C THR A 25 7.03 -3.79 -4.99
N LEU A 26 6.95 -3.82 -3.65
CA LEU A 26 7.37 -4.98 -2.86
C LEU A 26 6.53 -6.23 -3.15
N LEU A 27 5.21 -6.10 -3.32
CA LEU A 27 4.36 -7.23 -3.73
C LEU A 27 4.79 -7.81 -5.07
N ALA A 28 5.06 -6.95 -6.07
CA ALA A 28 5.53 -7.38 -7.38
C ALA A 28 6.86 -8.15 -7.29
N GLU A 29 7.82 -7.65 -6.50
CA GLU A 29 9.11 -8.30 -6.28
C GLU A 29 8.97 -9.63 -5.52
N ARG A 30 8.17 -9.67 -4.46
CA ARG A 30 8.03 -10.84 -3.57
C ARG A 30 7.31 -11.99 -4.23
N LEU A 31 6.30 -11.70 -5.04
CA LEU A 31 5.52 -12.70 -5.77
C LEU A 31 6.05 -12.96 -7.17
N ASN A 32 7.02 -12.18 -7.64
CA ASN A 32 7.57 -12.23 -9.01
C ASN A 32 6.45 -12.12 -10.07
N ILE A 33 5.62 -11.08 -9.91
CA ILE A 33 4.49 -10.74 -10.78
C ILE A 33 4.68 -9.34 -11.35
N ASP A 34 3.86 -8.96 -12.34
CA ASP A 34 3.89 -7.61 -12.86
C ASP A 34 3.17 -6.61 -11.94
N ALA A 35 3.33 -5.31 -12.26
CA ALA A 35 2.74 -4.24 -11.49
C ALA A 35 1.20 -4.23 -11.54
N GLU A 36 0.59 -4.74 -12.61
CA GLU A 36 -0.87 -4.78 -12.75
C GLU A 36 -1.47 -5.80 -11.77
N GLU A 37 -0.86 -6.97 -11.69
CA GLU A 37 -1.31 -8.00 -10.75
C GLU A 37 -1.02 -7.61 -9.29
N ALA A 38 0.12 -6.94 -9.02
CA ALA A 38 0.41 -6.40 -7.70
C ALA A 38 -0.58 -5.29 -7.27
N LEU A 39 -0.95 -4.39 -8.18
CA LEU A 39 -1.99 -3.37 -7.94
C LEU A 39 -3.34 -4.03 -7.62
N ARG A 40 -3.71 -5.06 -8.39
CA ARG A 40 -4.94 -5.83 -8.16
C ARG A 40 -4.94 -6.43 -6.76
N ILE A 41 -3.85 -7.08 -6.35
CA ILE A 41 -3.71 -7.68 -5.02
C ILE A 41 -3.85 -6.60 -3.95
N TYR A 42 -3.09 -5.51 -4.05
CA TYR A 42 -3.11 -4.45 -3.05
C TYR A 42 -4.50 -3.83 -2.89
N TYR A 43 -5.10 -3.33 -3.97
CA TYR A 43 -6.41 -2.67 -3.89
C TYR A 43 -7.59 -3.62 -3.66
N SER A 44 -7.37 -4.94 -3.69
CA SER A 44 -8.36 -5.94 -3.28
C SER A 44 -8.20 -6.38 -1.81
N SER A 45 -7.17 -5.89 -1.12
CA SER A 45 -6.87 -6.27 0.26
C SER A 45 -7.59 -5.40 1.28
N ARG A 46 -7.82 -5.97 2.46
CA ARG A 46 -8.29 -5.22 3.64
C ARG A 46 -7.19 -4.28 4.15
N LEU A 47 -5.92 -4.64 3.96
CA LEU A 47 -4.79 -3.75 4.25
C LEU A 47 -4.95 -2.38 3.57
N ALA A 48 -5.27 -2.33 2.27
CA ALA A 48 -5.46 -1.06 1.55
C ALA A 48 -6.62 -0.23 2.13
N GLU A 49 -7.71 -0.87 2.52
CA GLU A 49 -8.83 -0.21 3.22
C GLU A 49 -8.36 0.37 4.57
N GLN A 50 -7.61 -0.40 5.36
CA GLN A 50 -7.10 0.03 6.67
C GLN A 50 -6.11 1.20 6.56
N ILE A 51 -5.19 1.17 5.58
CA ILE A 51 -4.30 2.30 5.28
C ILE A 51 -5.14 3.52 4.88
N ASN A 52 -6.18 3.31 4.07
CA ASN A 52 -7.04 4.40 3.62
C ASN A 52 -7.82 5.06 4.75
N GLU A 53 -8.28 4.28 5.72
CA GLU A 53 -9.01 4.73 6.91
C GLU A 53 -8.08 5.23 8.03
N GLY A 54 -6.76 5.03 7.90
CA GLY A 54 -5.78 5.32 8.94
C GLY A 54 -5.97 4.46 10.21
N ALA A 55 -6.50 3.25 10.04
CA ALA A 55 -6.87 2.37 11.13
C ALA A 55 -5.65 2.07 12.02
N TYR A 56 -5.76 2.36 13.31
CA TYR A 56 -4.70 2.12 14.30
C TYR A 56 -3.33 2.75 13.97
N GLY A 57 -3.27 3.73 13.06
CA GLY A 57 -2.00 4.33 12.61
C GLY A 57 -1.20 3.45 11.64
N ILE A 58 -1.83 2.47 10.99
CA ILE A 58 -1.19 1.52 10.07
C ILE A 58 -0.50 2.21 8.88
N GLN A 59 -1.00 3.37 8.46
CA GLN A 59 -0.41 4.19 7.41
C GLN A 59 0.99 4.75 7.77
N TYR A 60 1.46 4.55 9.01
CA TYR A 60 2.81 4.93 9.44
C TYR A 60 3.74 3.72 9.65
N MET A 61 3.27 2.50 9.36
CA MET A 61 4.07 1.28 9.49
C MET A 61 5.00 1.08 8.29
N ASP A 62 6.06 0.29 8.49
CA ASP A 62 7.02 -0.07 7.45
C ASP A 62 6.33 -0.89 6.34
N PRO A 63 6.45 -0.50 5.06
CA PRO A 63 5.87 -1.23 3.94
C PRO A 63 6.27 -2.71 3.87
N VAL A 64 7.49 -3.06 4.27
CA VAL A 64 7.93 -4.47 4.29
C VAL A 64 7.06 -5.27 5.25
N TYR A 65 6.83 -4.74 6.46
CA TYR A 65 5.97 -5.40 7.44
C TYR A 65 4.53 -5.54 6.93
N LEU A 66 3.98 -4.50 6.29
CA LEU A 66 2.62 -4.50 5.75
C LEU A 66 2.45 -5.53 4.63
N VAL A 67 3.47 -5.70 3.78
CA VAL A 67 3.47 -6.72 2.73
C VAL A 67 3.49 -8.12 3.32
N GLU A 68 4.32 -8.40 4.33
CA GLU A 68 4.29 -9.70 5.01
C GLU A 68 2.93 -9.96 5.67
N ASP A 69 2.37 -8.97 6.37
CA ASP A 69 1.08 -9.09 7.02
C ASP A 69 -0.04 -9.41 6.03
N LEU A 70 -0.07 -8.76 4.86
CA LEU A 70 -1.01 -9.08 3.78
C LEU A 70 -0.83 -10.53 3.30
N LEU A 71 0.41 -10.95 3.03
CA LEU A 71 0.68 -12.30 2.51
C LEU A 71 0.35 -13.40 3.52
N GLU A 72 0.52 -13.14 4.81
CA GLU A 72 0.21 -14.08 5.89
C GLU A 72 -1.28 -14.14 6.21
N ASN A 73 -1.98 -13.00 6.20
CA ASN A 73 -3.36 -12.90 6.70
C ASN A 73 -4.44 -12.82 5.61
N GLU A 74 -4.07 -12.48 4.37
CA GLU A 74 -4.98 -12.41 3.22
C GLU A 74 -4.48 -13.24 2.01
N PRO A 75 -4.02 -14.50 2.20
CA PRO A 75 -3.44 -15.29 1.12
C PRO A 75 -4.41 -15.55 -0.05
N GLU A 76 -5.72 -15.51 0.19
CA GLU A 76 -6.75 -15.65 -0.83
C GLU A 76 -6.74 -14.52 -1.87
N VAL A 77 -6.30 -13.31 -1.49
CA VAL A 77 -6.23 -12.17 -2.40
C VAL A 77 -5.08 -12.34 -3.39
N ALA A 78 -3.96 -12.85 -2.90
CA ALA A 78 -2.76 -13.16 -3.69
C ALA A 78 -2.97 -14.40 -4.58
N ALA A 79 -3.70 -15.42 -4.11
CA ALA A 79 -3.94 -16.65 -4.87
C ALA A 79 -5.03 -16.54 -5.95
N ARG A 80 -5.75 -15.41 -6.02
CA ARG A 80 -6.87 -15.23 -6.94
C ARG A 80 -6.37 -14.95 -8.38
N PRO A 81 -6.69 -15.80 -9.37
CA PRO A 81 -6.37 -15.51 -10.76
C PRO A 81 -7.19 -14.32 -11.28
N MET A 82 -6.65 -13.61 -12.27
CA MET A 82 -7.36 -12.54 -13.01
C MET A 82 -8.65 -13.04 -13.67
#